data_AF-A0A818L4C1-F1
#
_entry.id   AF-A0A818L4C1-F1
#
_cell.length_a   1.000
_cell.length_b   1.000
_cell.length_c   1.000
_cell.angle_alpha   90.00
_cell.angle_beta   90.00
_cell.angle_gamma   90.00
#
_symmetry.space_group_name_H-M   'P 1'
#
loop_
_entity.id
_entity.type
_entity.pdbx_description
1 polymer ?
#
loop_
_entity_poly.entity_id
_entity_poly.type
_entity_poly.pdbx_seq_one_letter_code
_entity_poly.pdbx_strand_id
1 'polypeptide(L)'
;MNNIPSKEAIRLCRETEDIKTILELTNHVDPIVRQRALKEICPCRVKDDIDVFWERVVEMTDDPADNVREQVLHTLCDGSPDHMEMKVLEALEKFNRDSNPYIRRRAHKVLSAYRRSGKWNIL
;
A
#
# COMPACT_ATOMS: atom_id res chain seq x y z
N MET A 1 17.08 -1.51 -9.62
CA MET A 1 17.33 -2.78 -10.36
C MET A 1 16.16 -3.14 -11.31
N ASN A 2 15.92 -2.38 -12.40
CA ASN A 2 14.69 -2.52 -13.21
C ASN A 2 14.65 -3.68 -14.22
N ASN A 3 15.67 -4.54 -14.23
CA ASN A 3 15.85 -5.59 -15.24
C ASN A 3 15.94 -7.02 -14.65
N ILE A 4 15.67 -7.19 -13.36
CA ILE A 4 15.57 -8.54 -12.81
C ILE A 4 14.28 -9.20 -13.32
N PRO A 5 14.29 -10.50 -13.70
CA PRO A 5 13.05 -11.17 -14.13
C PRO A 5 12.00 -11.17 -13.02
N SER A 6 10.71 -11.00 -13.35
CA SER A 6 9.64 -10.90 -12.36
C SER A 6 9.61 -12.05 -11.35
N LYS A 7 9.89 -13.28 -11.79
CA LYS A 7 9.96 -14.45 -10.91
C LYS A 7 11.06 -14.31 -9.86
N GLU A 8 12.21 -13.79 -10.27
CA GLU A 8 13.34 -13.55 -9.38
C GLU A 8 13.06 -12.38 -8.44
N ALA A 9 12.46 -11.31 -8.95
CA ALA A 9 12.03 -10.17 -8.14
C ALA A 9 11.03 -10.58 -7.03
N ILE A 10 10.04 -11.41 -7.38
CA ILE A 10 9.05 -11.94 -6.41
C ILE A 10 9.73 -12.81 -5.35
N ARG A 11 10.73 -13.61 -5.75
CA ARG A 11 11.54 -14.40 -4.82
C ARG A 11 12.32 -13.48 -3.87
N LEU A 12 12.98 -12.48 -4.42
CA LEU A 12 13.75 -11.51 -3.64
C LEU A 12 12.86 -10.76 -2.64
N CYS A 13 11.65 -10.33 -3.02
CA CYS A 13 10.69 -9.74 -2.07
C CYS A 13 10.43 -10.65 -0.85
N ARG A 14 10.41 -11.98 -1.03
CA ARG A 14 10.10 -12.91 0.08
C ARG A 14 11.27 -13.14 1.02
N GLU A 15 12.49 -12.98 0.53
CA GLU A 15 13.71 -13.42 1.21
C GLU A 15 14.48 -12.26 1.83
N THR A 16 14.31 -11.04 1.32
CA THR A 16 15.01 -9.86 1.82
C THR A 16 14.25 -9.17 2.95
N GLU A 17 15.01 -8.70 3.95
CA GLU A 17 14.54 -7.73 4.96
C GLU A 17 15.20 -6.35 4.74
N ASP A 18 16.05 -6.21 3.72
CA ASP A 18 16.70 -4.95 3.41
C ASP A 18 15.70 -3.94 2.85
N ILE A 19 15.47 -2.88 3.64
CA ILE A 19 14.55 -1.79 3.35
C ILE A 19 14.78 -1.21 1.96
N LYS A 20 16.05 -0.96 1.58
CA LYS A 20 16.39 -0.35 0.29
C LYS A 20 15.99 -1.26 -0.87
N THR A 21 16.29 -2.55 -0.76
CA THR A 21 15.91 -3.56 -1.75
C THR A 21 14.39 -3.63 -1.91
N ILE A 22 13.64 -3.66 -0.81
CA ILE A 22 12.17 -3.67 -0.84
C ILE A 22 11.64 -2.42 -1.55
N LEU A 23 12.15 -1.24 -1.19
CA LEU A 23 11.78 0.03 -1.83
C LEU A 23 12.12 0.05 -3.33
N GLU A 24 13.28 -0.46 -3.73
CA GLU A 24 13.62 -0.59 -5.15
C GLU A 24 12.63 -1.49 -5.91
N LEU A 25 12.20 -2.60 -5.31
CA LEU A 25 11.25 -3.54 -5.92
C LEU A 25 9.85 -2.93 -6.11
N THR A 26 9.48 -1.93 -5.31
CA THR A 26 8.24 -1.16 -5.55
C THR A 26 8.29 -0.30 -6.81
N ASN A 27 9.45 -0.15 -7.48
CA ASN A 27 9.59 0.56 -8.75
C ASN A 27 9.67 -0.39 -9.96
N HIS A 28 9.46 -1.69 -9.74
CA HIS A 28 9.58 -2.69 -10.80
C HIS A 28 8.51 -2.49 -11.90
N VAL A 29 8.86 -2.80 -13.14
CA VAL A 29 7.97 -2.61 -14.31
C VAL A 29 6.70 -3.48 -14.22
N ASP A 30 6.85 -4.69 -13.69
CA ASP A 30 5.75 -5.63 -13.48
C ASP A 30 4.92 -5.24 -12.23
N PRO A 31 3.61 -4.95 -12.37
CA PRO A 31 2.73 -4.60 -11.25
C PRO A 31 2.57 -5.71 -10.21
N ILE A 32 2.76 -6.98 -10.58
CA ILE A 32 2.71 -8.10 -9.63
C ILE A 32 3.89 -8.02 -8.67
N VAL A 33 5.07 -7.65 -9.17
CA VAL A 33 6.26 -7.44 -8.34
C VAL A 33 6.03 -6.25 -7.41
N ARG A 34 5.53 -5.12 -7.92
CA ARG A 34 5.24 -3.94 -7.10
C ARG A 34 4.24 -4.26 -5.98
N GLN A 35 3.14 -4.94 -6.32
CA GLN A 35 2.17 -5.39 -5.33
C GLN A 35 2.80 -6.33 -4.29
N ARG A 36 3.67 -7.25 -4.72
CA ARG A 36 4.36 -8.18 -3.82
C ARG A 36 5.29 -7.44 -2.86
N ALA A 37 6.04 -6.45 -3.34
CA ALA A 37 6.92 -5.60 -2.54
C ALA A 37 6.12 -4.77 -1.53
N LEU A 38 4.98 -4.18 -1.93
CA LEU A 38 4.07 -3.49 -1.00
C LEU A 38 3.57 -4.39 0.14
N LYS A 39 3.35 -5.68 -0.11
CA LYS A 39 2.98 -6.62 0.96
C LYS A 39 4.07 -6.81 2.01
N GLU A 40 5.34 -6.63 1.63
CA GLU A 40 6.45 -6.64 2.60
C GLU A 40 6.57 -5.33 3.38
N ILE A 41 5.94 -4.25 2.89
CA ILE A 41 5.85 -2.96 3.57
C ILE A 41 4.66 -2.90 4.55
N CYS A 42 3.67 -3.77 4.38
CA CYS A 42 2.45 -3.79 5.20
C CYS A 42 2.75 -3.91 6.71
N PRO A 43 2.04 -3.18 7.60
CA PRO A 43 2.16 -3.33 9.06
C PRO A 43 1.94 -4.77 9.54
N CYS A 44 1.07 -5.50 8.84
CA CYS A 44 0.85 -6.93 9.06
C CYS A 44 2.13 -7.78 8.97
N ARG A 45 3.13 -7.31 8.22
CA ARG A 45 4.44 -7.92 8.03
C ARG A 45 5.54 -7.23 8.84
N VAL A 46 5.67 -5.92 8.69
CA VAL A 46 6.78 -5.11 9.24
C VAL A 46 6.69 -4.98 10.76
N LYS A 47 5.47 -4.75 11.29
CA LYS A 47 5.21 -4.53 12.73
C LYS A 47 6.08 -3.44 13.38
N ASP A 48 6.51 -2.48 12.58
CA ASP A 48 7.33 -1.34 12.97
C ASP A 48 6.88 -0.10 12.20
N ASP A 49 7.16 1.08 12.76
CA ASP A 49 6.79 2.37 12.20
C ASP A 49 7.98 2.97 11.43
N ILE A 50 8.00 2.75 10.11
CA ILE A 50 9.12 3.12 9.24
C ILE A 50 8.67 4.21 8.27
N ASP A 51 9.12 5.44 8.50
CA ASP A 51 8.68 6.62 7.72
C ASP A 51 8.84 6.44 6.21
N VAL A 52 9.99 5.94 5.75
CA VAL A 52 10.27 5.76 4.31
C VAL A 52 9.34 4.74 3.64
N PHE A 53 8.79 3.80 4.42
CA PHE A 53 7.79 2.87 3.94
C PHE A 53 6.44 3.56 3.75
N TRP A 54 6.03 4.40 4.71
CA TRP A 54 4.78 5.16 4.62
C TRP A 54 4.79 6.19 3.49
N GLU A 55 5.90 6.90 3.32
CA GLU A 55 6.11 7.80 2.19
C GLU A 55 5.90 7.05 0.87
N ARG A 56 6.52 5.87 0.74
CA ARG A 56 6.38 5.07 -0.48
C ARG A 56 4.96 4.56 -0.70
N VAL A 57 4.27 4.10 0.34
CA VAL A 57 2.88 3.63 0.23
C VAL A 57 1.97 4.76 -0.26
N VAL A 58 2.16 5.99 0.22
CA VAL A 58 1.37 7.16 -0.20
C VAL A 58 1.65 7.54 -1.66
N GLU A 59 2.92 7.52 -2.10
CA GLU A 59 3.27 7.73 -3.51
C GLU A 59 2.56 6.73 -4.44
N MET A 60 2.46 5.47 -4.01
CA MET A 60 1.85 4.40 -4.81
C MET A 60 0.32 4.47 -4.88
N THR A 61 -0.33 5.45 -4.23
CA THR A 61 -1.78 5.69 -4.40
C THR A 61 -2.17 6.02 -5.85
N ASP A 62 -1.21 6.50 -6.66
CA ASP A 62 -1.37 6.81 -8.09
C ASP A 62 -0.93 5.66 -9.02
N ASP A 63 -0.59 4.48 -8.50
CA ASP A 63 -0.08 3.40 -9.35
C ASP A 63 -1.09 3.07 -10.47
N PRO A 64 -0.64 2.92 -11.74
CA PRO A 64 -1.56 2.65 -12.85
C PRO A 64 -2.30 1.32 -12.69
N ALA A 65 -1.70 0.34 -12.01
CA ALA A 65 -2.27 -0.97 -11.82
C ALA A 65 -3.20 -1.02 -10.60
N ASP A 66 -4.40 -1.53 -10.80
CA ASP A 66 -5.45 -1.59 -9.78
C ASP A 66 -5.09 -2.54 -8.63
N ASN A 67 -4.45 -3.67 -8.92
CA ASN A 67 -3.96 -4.61 -7.91
C ASN A 67 -2.94 -3.96 -6.94
N VAL A 68 -2.16 -2.98 -7.43
CA VAL A 68 -1.22 -2.22 -6.60
C VAL A 68 -1.97 -1.21 -5.75
N ARG A 69 -2.87 -0.40 -6.35
CA ARG A 69 -3.69 0.57 -5.59
C ARG A 69 -4.57 -0.10 -4.53
N GLU A 70 -5.10 -1.29 -4.82
CA GLU A 70 -5.83 -2.10 -3.84
C GLU A 70 -4.95 -2.47 -2.64
N GLN A 71 -3.70 -2.89 -2.88
CA GLN A 71 -2.76 -3.21 -1.82
C GLN A 71 -2.36 -1.96 -1.02
N VAL A 72 -2.24 -0.80 -1.65
CA VAL A 72 -2.02 0.48 -0.95
C VAL A 72 -3.18 0.79 0.00
N LEU A 73 -4.42 0.70 -0.50
CA LEU A 73 -5.62 0.90 0.33
C LEU A 73 -5.63 -0.04 1.55
N HIS A 74 -5.34 -1.32 1.35
CA HIS A 74 -5.20 -2.27 2.46
C HIS A 74 -4.14 -1.80 3.45
N THR A 75 -2.92 -1.53 2.98
CA THR A 75 -1.78 -1.16 3.83
C THR A 75 -2.05 0.08 4.68
N LEU A 76 -2.68 1.12 4.10
CA LEU A 76 -3.06 2.34 4.82
C LEU A 76 -4.16 2.11 5.87
N CYS A 77 -4.97 1.06 5.75
CA CYS A 77 -6.10 0.78 6.63
C CYS A 77 -5.94 -0.51 7.44
N ASP A 78 -4.71 -1.02 7.56
CA ASP A 78 -4.36 -2.27 8.25
C ASP A 78 -3.29 -2.01 9.33
N GLY A 79 -3.46 -0.92 10.08
CA GLY A 79 -2.60 -0.57 11.21
C GLY A 79 -1.62 0.57 10.94
N SER A 80 -1.98 1.53 10.07
CA SER A 80 -1.19 2.75 9.97
C SER A 80 -1.25 3.56 11.28
N PRO A 81 -0.14 4.21 11.69
CA PRO A 81 -0.04 4.94 12.94
C PRO A 81 -0.86 6.25 12.90
N ASP A 82 -1.18 6.80 14.07
CA ASP A 82 -2.03 7.99 14.19
C ASP A 82 -1.47 9.21 13.44
N HIS A 83 -0.15 9.36 13.37
CA HIS A 83 0.47 10.48 12.64
C HIS A 83 0.20 10.44 11.12
N MET A 84 -0.25 9.31 10.59
CA MET A 84 -0.61 9.14 9.18
C MET A 84 -2.07 9.50 8.87
N GLU A 85 -2.90 9.79 9.86
CA GLU A 85 -4.35 9.98 9.71
C GLU A 85 -4.71 10.89 8.52
N MET A 86 -4.12 12.08 8.44
CA MET A 86 -4.41 13.03 7.35
C MET A 86 -4.09 12.46 5.97
N LYS A 87 -2.92 11.83 5.81
CA LYS A 87 -2.49 11.20 4.55
C LYS A 87 -3.41 10.02 4.18
N VAL A 88 -3.85 9.24 5.18
CA VAL A 88 -4.78 8.13 4.98
C VAL A 88 -6.13 8.65 4.49
N LEU A 89 -6.66 9.72 5.08
CA LEU A 89 -7.93 10.32 4.66
C LEU A 89 -7.88 10.89 3.25
N GLU A 90 -6.80 11.56 2.88
CA GLU A 90 -6.56 12.04 1.51
C GLU A 90 -6.54 10.88 0.51
N ALA A 91 -5.82 9.80 0.82
CA ALA A 91 -5.78 8.60 0.00
C ALA A 91 -7.15 7.93 -0.10
N LEU A 92 -7.92 7.86 0.99
CA LEU A 92 -9.26 7.29 1.01
C LEU A 92 -10.24 8.09 0.16
N GLU A 93 -10.21 9.42 0.22
CA GLU A 93 -11.04 10.29 -0.62
C GLU A 93 -10.73 10.11 -2.11
N LYS A 94 -9.46 9.91 -2.45
CA LYS A 94 -9.03 9.56 -3.80
C LYS A 94 -9.53 8.18 -4.22
N PHE A 95 -9.32 7.15 -3.41
CA PHE A 95 -9.78 5.79 -3.69
C PHE A 95 -11.30 5.68 -3.76
N ASN A 96 -12.05 6.53 -3.05
CA ASN A 96 -13.51 6.62 -3.15
C ASN A 96 -13.99 7.08 -4.55
N ARG A 97 -13.07 7.59 -5.39
CA ARG A 97 -13.28 7.98 -6.79
C ARG A 97 -12.50 7.11 -7.78
N ASP A 98 -11.88 6.02 -7.34
CA ASP A 98 -11.06 5.13 -8.18
C ASP A 98 -11.84 4.57 -9.38
N SER A 99 -11.17 4.35 -10.51
CA SER A 99 -11.79 3.72 -11.67
C SER A 99 -12.25 2.29 -11.37
N ASN A 100 -11.52 1.56 -10.53
CA ASN A 100 -11.87 0.22 -10.10
C ASN A 100 -13.01 0.26 -9.05
N PRO A 101 -14.19 -0.32 -9.35
CA PRO A 101 -15.34 -0.29 -8.44
C PRO A 101 -15.14 -1.06 -7.14
N TYR A 102 -14.24 -2.05 -7.11
CA TYR A 102 -13.91 -2.77 -5.89
C TYR A 102 -13.14 -1.88 -4.90
N ILE A 103 -12.13 -1.16 -5.38
CA ILE A 103 -11.35 -0.20 -4.59
C ILE A 103 -12.26 0.91 -4.04
N ARG A 104 -13.13 1.50 -4.89
CA ARG A 104 -14.11 2.50 -4.44
C ARG A 104 -14.98 2.01 -3.30
N ARG A 105 -15.56 0.80 -3.42
CA ARG A 105 -16.43 0.26 -2.38
C ARG A 105 -15.70 0.04 -1.06
N ARG A 106 -14.45 -0.43 -1.09
CA ARG A 106 -13.63 -0.60 0.12
C ARG A 106 -13.30 0.75 0.75
N ALA A 107 -12.86 1.73 -0.02
CA ALA A 107 -12.59 3.08 0.48
C ALA A 107 -13.85 3.73 1.08
N HIS A 108 -15.00 3.59 0.42
CA HIS A 108 -16.28 4.07 0.93
C HIS A 108 -16.65 3.45 2.29
N LYS A 109 -16.42 2.13 2.45
CA LYS A 109 -16.63 1.43 3.73
C LYS A 109 -15.76 2.05 4.83
N VAL A 110 -14.48 2.27 4.56
CA VAL A 110 -13.54 2.84 5.54
C VAL A 110 -13.92 4.28 5.90
N LEU A 111 -14.18 5.14 4.91
CA LEU A 111 -14.64 6.52 5.16
C LEU A 111 -15.93 6.56 6.00
N SER A 112 -16.86 5.65 5.75
CA SER A 112 -18.09 5.55 6.53
C SER A 112 -17.84 5.10 7.98
N ALA A 113 -16.88 4.21 8.21
CA ALA A 113 -16.48 3.81 9.56
C ALA A 113 -15.75 4.95 10.29
N TYR A 114 -14.84 5.62 9.61
CA TYR A 114 -14.11 6.77 10.12
C TYR A 114 -15.06 7.89 10.55
N ARG A 115 -16.00 8.30 9.69
CA ARG A 115 -16.98 9.35 10.03
C ARG A 115 -17.85 9.04 11.25
N ARG A 116 -18.06 7.76 11.58
CA ARG A 116 -18.85 7.34 12.75
C ARG A 116 -18.04 7.20 14.03
N SER A 117 -16.76 6.86 13.92
CA SER A 117 -15.98 6.35 15.07
C SER A 117 -14.55 6.88 15.18
N GLY A 118 -14.08 7.64 14.20
CA GLY A 118 -12.67 8.03 14.05
C GLY A 118 -11.73 6.89 13.61
N LYS A 119 -12.23 5.66 13.42
CA LYS A 119 -11.38 4.49 13.09
C LYS A 119 -11.30 4.24 11.59
N TRP A 120 -10.08 4.15 11.06
CA TRP A 120 -9.80 3.77 9.66
C TRP A 120 -9.14 2.39 9.52
N ASN A 121 -8.41 1.92 10.54
CA ASN A 121 -7.75 0.62 10.55
C ASN A 121 -8.76 -0.54 10.71
N ILE A 122 -9.49 -0.86 9.64
CA ILE A 122 -10.61 -1.81 9.63
C ILE A 122 -10.63 -2.73 8.39
N LEU A 123 -9.55 -2.76 7.63
CA LEU A 123 -9.41 -3.60 6.44
C LEU A 123 -8.67 -4.90 6.72
#